data_AF-A0A0D2VRB4-F1
#
_entry.id   AF-A0A0D2VRB4-F1
#
_cell.length_a   1.000
_cell.length_b   1.000
_cell.length_c   1.000
_cell.angle_alpha   90.00
_cell.angle_beta   90.00
_cell.angle_gamma   90.00
#
_symmetry.space_group_name_H-M   'P 1'
#
loop_
_entity.id
_entity.type
_entity.pdbx_description
1 polymer ?
#
loop_
_entity_poly.entity_id
_entity_poly.type
_entity_poly.pdbx_seq_one_letter_code
_entity_poly.pdbx_strand_id
1 'polypeptide(L)'
;MLNCCLHFCLNGARLPRPLRSSHVNSYSNFSAVRSSADSAMAALNSVRVAAVQMTSVNDLASNFSTCSHLVKEAASAGAKMICFPESFSFLGPKSEDSLLVAEALDGPIMQKYCSLAREYSIWLSLGGFQEKGHDAHLRNTHVIVDDAGNIRSTYSKIHLFDVDVPGGSTYRESSFTEPGKDIAAVDSPIGRLGLTICYDLRFPEIYQQLRFNHDAQVILVPSAFTPVTGQAHWEILLRARAIETQCYVWNPFPFSIILFLKSVSLY
;
A
#
# COMPACT_ATOMS: atom_id res chain seq x y z
N MET A 1 14.51 -18.88 10.36
CA MET A 1 13.05 -18.89 10.60
C MET A 1 12.67 -17.48 11.02
N LEU A 2 12.20 -16.65 10.07
CA LEU A 2 11.85 -15.26 10.35
C LEU A 2 10.57 -15.21 11.21
N ASN A 3 10.65 -14.55 12.37
CA ASN A 3 9.49 -14.15 13.14
C ASN A 3 8.81 -12.98 12.40
N CYS A 4 7.82 -13.29 11.55
CA CYS A 4 6.86 -12.28 11.10
C CYS A 4 6.06 -11.80 12.32
N CYS A 5 6.51 -10.73 12.97
CA CYS A 5 5.74 -10.06 14.02
C CYS A 5 4.49 -9.43 13.41
N LEU A 6 3.37 -10.16 13.49
CA LEU A 6 2.04 -9.55 13.44
C LEU A 6 1.92 -8.59 14.62
N HIS A 7 1.85 -7.29 14.35
CA HIS A 7 1.41 -6.29 15.31
C HIS A 7 0.23 -5.52 14.74
N PHE A 8 -0.95 -5.77 15.33
CA PHE A 8 -2.12 -4.91 15.22
C PHE A 8 -2.72 -4.74 16.62
N CYS A 9 -2.79 -3.49 17.08
CA CYS A 9 -3.58 -3.08 18.23
C CYS A 9 -5.05 -3.02 17.83
N LEU A 10 -5.88 -3.89 18.40
CA LEU A 10 -7.32 -3.72 18.46
C LEU A 10 -7.66 -2.95 19.75
N ASN A 11 -8.36 -1.83 19.61
CA ASN A 11 -8.99 -1.16 20.74
C ASN A 11 -10.17 -2.00 21.26
N GLY A 12 -10.22 -2.23 22.58
CA GLY A 12 -11.47 -2.40 23.30
C GLY A 12 -12.02 -3.82 23.45
N ALA A 13 -11.31 -4.73 24.12
CA ALA A 13 -11.94 -5.86 24.82
C ALA A 13 -11.20 -6.15 26.14
N ARG A 14 -11.93 -6.11 27.27
CA ARG A 14 -11.39 -6.44 28.59
C ARG A 14 -10.99 -7.91 28.64
N LEU A 15 -9.71 -8.19 28.85
CA LEU A 15 -9.22 -9.53 29.16
C LEU A 15 -9.63 -9.93 30.60
N PRO A 16 -10.05 -11.18 30.85
CA PRO A 16 -10.28 -11.67 32.21
C PRO A 16 -8.94 -11.91 32.93
N ARG A 17 -8.92 -11.65 34.25
CA ARG A 17 -7.74 -11.76 35.13
C ARG A 17 -7.15 -13.19 35.14
N PRO A 18 -5.81 -13.36 35.17
CA PRO A 18 -5.21 -14.67 35.37
C PRO A 18 -5.22 -15.07 36.85
N LEU A 19 -5.55 -16.34 37.09
CA LEU A 19 -5.43 -17.02 38.39
C LEU A 19 -3.95 -17.18 38.77
N ARG A 20 -3.63 -16.87 40.03
CA ARG A 20 -2.30 -17.06 40.62
C ARG A 20 -1.99 -18.56 40.75
N SER A 21 -0.85 -18.99 40.22
CA SER A 21 -0.14 -20.15 40.76
C SER A 21 1.30 -19.73 41.09
N SER A 22 1.68 -20.01 42.33
CA SER A 22 2.96 -19.67 42.93
C SER A 22 3.95 -20.81 42.73
N HIS A 23 4.96 -20.62 41.88
CA HIS A 23 6.24 -21.30 42.04
C HIS A 23 7.37 -20.39 41.53
N VAL A 24 8.21 -19.98 42.49
CA VAL A 24 9.46 -19.26 42.26
C VAL A 24 10.43 -20.23 41.62
N ASN A 25 10.98 -19.89 40.45
CA ASN A 25 12.23 -20.47 39.99
C ASN A 25 13.14 -19.34 39.50
N SER A 26 14.21 -19.14 40.26
CA SER A 26 15.28 -18.18 40.02
C SER A 26 16.16 -18.69 38.88
N TYR A 27 15.87 -18.26 37.65
CA TYR A 27 16.83 -18.25 36.55
C TYR A 27 16.94 -16.82 36.02
N SER A 28 17.85 -16.09 36.68
CA SER A 28 18.72 -15.06 36.12
C SER A 28 18.37 -14.49 34.73
N ASN A 29 17.86 -13.25 34.74
CA ASN A 29 17.96 -12.06 33.85
C ASN A 29 18.78 -12.05 32.52
N PHE A 30 19.27 -13.17 31.97
CA PHE A 30 20.00 -13.16 30.69
C PHE A 30 19.07 -13.05 29.47
N SER A 31 17.82 -13.54 29.55
CA SER A 31 16.89 -13.48 28.41
C SER A 31 16.28 -12.08 28.20
N ALA A 32 15.99 -11.36 29.29
CA ALA A 32 15.39 -10.02 29.24
C ALA A 32 16.35 -8.95 28.70
N VAL A 33 17.65 -9.07 28.99
CA VAL A 33 18.69 -8.15 28.47
C VAL A 33 18.95 -8.39 26.98
N ARG A 34 18.93 -9.66 26.53
CA ARG A 34 18.97 -10.00 25.09
C ARG A 34 17.74 -9.49 24.36
N SER A 35 16.52 -9.70 24.89
CA SER A 35 15.31 -9.20 24.23
C SER A 35 15.26 -7.67 24.15
N SER A 36 15.78 -6.95 25.15
CA SER A 36 15.87 -5.48 25.10
C SER A 36 16.94 -4.99 24.12
N ALA A 37 18.07 -5.69 24.01
CA ALA A 37 19.13 -5.36 23.05
C ALA A 37 18.71 -5.70 21.61
N ASP A 38 18.05 -6.83 21.39
CA ASP A 38 17.47 -7.21 20.09
C ASP A 38 16.34 -6.26 19.69
N SER A 39 15.50 -5.83 20.64
CA SER A 39 14.45 -4.84 20.38
C SER A 39 15.01 -3.43 20.14
N ALA A 40 16.13 -3.06 20.78
CA ALA A 40 16.81 -1.79 20.54
C ALA A 40 17.58 -1.80 19.22
N MET A 41 18.21 -2.92 18.84
CA MET A 41 18.84 -3.10 17.53
C MET A 41 17.80 -3.15 16.40
N ALA A 42 16.66 -3.83 16.61
CA ALA A 42 15.55 -3.80 15.65
C ALA A 42 14.97 -2.39 15.50
N ALA A 43 14.90 -1.60 16.58
CA ALA A 43 14.48 -0.20 16.51
C ALA A 43 15.48 0.68 15.73
N LEU A 44 16.79 0.43 15.87
CA LEU A 44 17.85 1.13 15.11
C LEU A 44 17.85 0.79 13.61
N ASN A 45 17.36 -0.38 13.22
CA ASN A 45 17.19 -0.83 11.83
C ASN A 45 15.75 -0.72 11.31
N SER A 46 14.89 0.03 12.02
CA SER A 46 13.48 0.18 11.63
C SER A 46 13.28 1.40 10.73
N VAL A 47 12.61 1.18 9.59
CA VAL A 47 12.25 2.25 8.66
C VAL A 47 10.77 2.58 8.85
N ARG A 48 10.46 3.87 9.05
CA ARG A 48 9.09 4.33 9.21
C ARG A 48 8.42 4.53 7.86
N VAL A 49 7.20 4.01 7.71
CA VAL A 49 6.38 4.09 6.50
C VAL A 49 5.00 4.60 6.86
N ALA A 50 4.45 5.46 5.98
CA ALA A 50 3.12 6.02 6.11
C ALA A 50 2.12 5.31 5.16
N ALA A 51 0.98 4.90 5.70
CA ALA A 51 -0.16 4.38 4.95
C ALA A 51 -1.23 5.46 4.96
N VAL A 52 -1.62 5.91 3.78
CA VAL A 52 -2.66 6.93 3.62
C VAL A 52 -4.01 6.25 3.39
N GLN A 53 -4.95 6.55 4.27
CA GLN A 53 -6.36 6.32 4.06
C GLN A 53 -6.96 7.70 3.73
N MET A 54 -7.58 7.85 2.56
CA MET A 54 -8.22 9.11 2.14
C MET A 54 -9.44 8.84 1.27
N THR A 55 -10.32 9.83 1.17
CA THR A 55 -11.48 9.80 0.26
C THR A 55 -11.22 10.77 -0.88
N SER A 56 -10.84 10.25 -2.04
CA SER A 56 -10.65 11.07 -3.23
C SER A 56 -11.98 11.63 -3.73
N VAL A 57 -11.94 12.85 -4.24
CA VAL A 57 -13.09 13.54 -4.84
C VAL A 57 -12.87 13.79 -6.33
N ASN A 58 -13.86 14.33 -7.01
CA ASN A 58 -13.82 14.66 -8.43
C ASN A 58 -13.09 16.00 -8.73
N ASP A 59 -12.05 16.31 -7.96
CA ASP A 59 -11.25 17.53 -8.12
C ASP A 59 -9.76 17.23 -7.88
N LEU A 60 -8.96 17.33 -8.94
CA LEU A 60 -7.52 17.03 -8.92
C LEU A 60 -6.75 17.93 -7.93
N ALA A 61 -7.13 19.22 -7.83
CA ALA A 61 -6.41 20.18 -7.00
C ALA A 61 -6.65 19.93 -5.51
N SER A 62 -7.88 19.61 -5.13
CA SER A 62 -8.30 19.25 -3.78
C SER A 62 -7.64 17.96 -3.31
N ASN A 63 -7.64 16.92 -4.17
CA ASN A 63 -6.94 15.67 -3.88
C ASN A 63 -5.43 15.88 -3.75
N PHE A 64 -4.81 16.66 -4.64
CA PHE A 64 -3.39 16.99 -4.56
C PHE A 64 -3.07 17.77 -3.28
N SER A 65 -3.88 18.75 -2.90
CA SER A 65 -3.72 19.51 -1.65
C SER A 65 -3.76 18.58 -0.44
N THR A 66 -4.71 17.65 -0.40
CA THR A 66 -4.82 16.61 0.64
C THR A 66 -3.58 15.73 0.68
N CYS A 67 -3.14 15.23 -0.48
CA CYS A 67 -1.94 14.39 -0.57
C CYS A 67 -0.69 15.15 -0.12
N SER A 68 -0.52 16.41 -0.54
CA SER A 68 0.58 17.29 -0.17
C SER A 68 0.65 17.49 1.35
N HIS A 69 -0.49 17.77 1.98
CA HIS A 69 -0.59 17.86 3.43
C HIS A 69 -0.15 16.57 4.13
N LEU A 70 -0.62 15.41 3.66
CA LEU A 70 -0.26 14.12 4.23
C LEU A 70 1.21 13.74 4.01
N VAL A 71 1.81 14.12 2.87
CA VAL A 71 3.25 13.98 2.64
C VAL A 71 4.03 14.79 3.67
N LYS A 72 3.64 16.04 3.88
CA LYS A 72 4.29 16.92 4.87
C LYS A 72 4.21 16.34 6.29
N GLU A 73 3.04 15.84 6.69
CA GLU A 73 2.87 15.19 7.99
C GLU A 73 3.73 13.92 8.12
N ALA A 74 3.73 13.06 7.12
CA ALA A 74 4.52 11.83 7.12
C ALA A 74 6.03 12.12 7.18
N ALA A 75 6.51 13.09 6.39
CA ALA A 75 7.89 13.53 6.39
C ALA A 75 8.30 14.14 7.74
N SER A 76 7.44 14.98 8.33
CA SER A 76 7.65 15.55 9.67
C SER A 76 7.70 14.49 10.75
N ALA A 77 6.97 13.39 10.56
CA ALA A 77 7.02 12.21 11.42
C ALA A 77 8.20 11.29 11.11
N GLY A 78 9.08 11.61 10.17
CA GLY A 78 10.27 10.82 9.85
C GLY A 78 9.99 9.57 9.01
N ALA A 79 8.85 9.49 8.33
CA ALA A 79 8.60 8.42 7.36
C ALA A 79 9.57 8.55 6.16
N LYS A 80 10.09 7.42 5.68
CA LYS A 80 10.93 7.35 4.48
C LYS A 80 10.13 7.06 3.21
N MET A 81 8.92 6.54 3.38
CA MET A 81 8.03 6.25 2.28
C MET A 81 6.57 6.49 2.72
N ILE A 82 5.75 7.02 1.82
CA ILE A 82 4.30 7.16 1.99
C ILE A 82 3.57 6.43 0.85
N CYS A 83 2.53 5.67 1.20
CA CYS A 83 1.75 4.88 0.25
C CYS A 83 0.32 5.43 0.16
N PHE A 84 -0.09 5.85 -1.02
CA PHE A 84 -1.43 6.33 -1.36
C PHE A 84 -2.31 5.22 -1.92
N PRO A 85 -3.65 5.30 -1.72
CA PRO A 85 -4.59 4.31 -2.23
C PRO A 85 -4.71 4.32 -3.75
N GLU A 86 -5.44 3.35 -4.28
CA GLU A 86 -5.92 3.38 -5.67
C GLU A 86 -6.80 4.62 -5.88
N SER A 87 -6.76 5.22 -7.08
CA SER A 87 -7.54 6.42 -7.43
C SER A 87 -7.31 7.64 -6.53
N PHE A 88 -6.15 7.72 -5.86
CA PHE A 88 -5.80 8.84 -4.98
C PHE A 88 -5.92 10.22 -5.65
N SER A 89 -5.58 10.33 -6.93
CA SER A 89 -5.58 11.58 -7.70
C SER A 89 -6.98 12.07 -8.06
N PHE A 90 -7.92 11.18 -8.35
CA PHE A 90 -9.26 11.54 -8.80
C PHE A 90 -10.24 10.38 -8.64
N LEU A 91 -11.45 10.70 -8.16
CA LEU A 91 -12.57 9.77 -8.15
C LEU A 91 -13.84 10.50 -8.60
N GLY A 92 -14.32 10.17 -9.79
CA GLY A 92 -15.54 10.73 -10.36
C GLY A 92 -16.81 10.02 -9.89
N PRO A 93 -17.99 10.62 -10.09
CA PRO A 93 -19.27 9.95 -9.86
C PRO A 93 -19.47 8.74 -10.78
N LYS A 94 -18.88 8.76 -11.98
CA LYS A 94 -18.74 7.58 -12.86
C LYS A 94 -17.26 7.24 -12.98
N SER A 95 -16.94 5.94 -13.01
CA SER A 95 -15.55 5.49 -13.17
C SER A 95 -14.93 5.96 -14.50
N GLU A 96 -15.74 6.07 -15.56
CA GLU A 96 -15.32 6.58 -16.87
C GLU A 96 -14.86 8.05 -16.86
N ASP A 97 -15.29 8.84 -15.86
CA ASP A 97 -14.87 10.24 -15.73
C ASP A 97 -13.35 10.36 -15.50
N SER A 98 -12.69 9.29 -15.05
CA SER A 98 -11.23 9.20 -14.96
C SER A 98 -10.53 9.39 -16.32
N LEU A 99 -11.19 9.14 -17.45
CA LEU A 99 -10.66 9.43 -18.78
C LEU A 99 -10.45 10.94 -19.02
N LEU A 100 -11.27 11.79 -18.37
CA LEU A 100 -11.22 13.25 -18.54
C LEU A 100 -9.96 13.87 -17.91
N VAL A 101 -9.37 13.18 -16.94
CA VAL A 101 -8.21 13.63 -16.16
C VAL A 101 -6.95 12.81 -16.46
N ALA A 102 -7.05 11.81 -17.33
CA ALA A 102 -5.93 10.94 -17.64
C ALA A 102 -4.80 11.73 -18.32
N GLU A 103 -3.58 11.60 -17.80
CA GLU A 103 -2.40 12.28 -18.34
C GLU A 103 -1.21 11.32 -18.47
N ALA A 104 -0.22 11.70 -19.26
CA ALA A 104 1.03 10.95 -19.33
C ALA A 104 1.83 11.11 -18.03
N LEU A 105 2.79 10.20 -17.78
CA LEU A 105 3.62 10.23 -16.56
C LEU A 105 4.59 11.41 -16.49
N ASP A 106 4.82 12.12 -17.59
CA ASP A 106 5.52 13.40 -17.63
C ASP A 106 4.57 14.61 -17.54
N GLY A 107 3.28 14.34 -17.33
CA GLY A 107 2.20 15.32 -17.23
C GLY A 107 2.26 16.20 -15.98
N PRO A 108 1.46 17.27 -15.96
CA PRO A 108 1.54 18.31 -14.93
C PRO A 108 1.19 17.81 -13.53
N ILE A 109 0.25 16.87 -13.36
CA ILE A 109 -0.07 16.31 -12.05
C ILE A 109 1.06 15.41 -11.55
N MET A 110 1.60 14.52 -12.39
CA MET A 110 2.71 13.67 -12.00
C MET A 110 3.95 14.48 -11.63
N GLN A 111 4.27 15.53 -12.40
CA GLN A 111 5.38 16.45 -12.08
C GLN A 111 5.21 17.14 -10.72
N LYS A 112 3.97 17.44 -10.30
CA LYS A 112 3.72 17.96 -8.95
C LYS A 112 4.05 16.92 -7.88
N TYR A 113 3.71 15.65 -8.07
CA TYR A 113 4.07 14.59 -7.12
C TYR A 113 5.58 14.33 -7.09
N CYS A 114 6.26 14.34 -8.25
CA CYS A 114 7.72 14.27 -8.32
C CYS A 114 8.39 15.43 -7.57
N SER A 115 7.88 16.65 -7.74
CA SER A 115 8.37 17.82 -7.01
C SER A 115 8.13 17.69 -5.51
N LEU A 116 6.96 17.18 -5.11
CA LEU A 116 6.59 16.96 -3.71
C LEU A 116 7.50 15.91 -3.03
N ALA A 117 7.81 14.82 -3.73
CA ALA A 117 8.74 13.79 -3.24
C ALA A 117 10.13 14.38 -2.96
N ARG A 118 10.62 15.21 -3.87
CA ARG A 118 11.91 15.92 -3.76
C ARG A 118 11.91 16.93 -2.61
N GLU A 119 10.87 17.76 -2.53
CA GLU A 119 10.73 18.82 -1.52
C GLU A 119 10.81 18.24 -0.10
N TYR A 120 10.13 17.11 0.14
CA TYR A 120 10.07 16.48 1.45
C TYR A 120 11.06 15.33 1.64
N SER A 121 11.89 15.05 0.62
CA SER A 121 12.90 13.97 0.61
C SER A 121 12.32 12.62 1.09
N ILE A 122 11.20 12.22 0.48
CA ILE A 122 10.42 11.03 0.85
C ILE A 122 9.98 10.27 -0.39
N TRP A 123 10.00 8.94 -0.32
CA TRP A 123 9.51 8.09 -1.40
C TRP A 123 7.97 8.09 -1.45
N LEU A 124 7.41 8.10 -2.65
CA LEU A 124 5.97 8.05 -2.86
C LEU A 124 5.58 6.75 -3.58
N SER A 125 4.60 6.04 -3.03
CA SER A 125 3.85 5.00 -3.74
C SER A 125 2.49 5.56 -4.12
N LEU A 126 2.31 5.88 -5.40
CA LEU A 126 1.11 6.47 -5.97
C LEU A 126 0.22 5.36 -6.54
N GLY A 127 -0.73 4.89 -5.74
CA GLY A 127 -1.31 3.55 -5.87
C GLY A 127 -2.30 3.27 -7.00
N GLY A 128 -2.56 4.23 -7.88
CA GLY A 128 -3.51 4.06 -8.98
C GLY A 128 -3.74 5.38 -9.71
N PHE A 129 -2.71 5.85 -10.39
CA PHE A 129 -2.72 7.05 -11.20
C PHE A 129 -3.47 6.81 -12.51
N GLN A 130 -4.25 7.78 -12.98
CA GLN A 130 -4.94 7.74 -14.27
C GLN A 130 -3.93 8.06 -15.37
N GLU A 131 -3.12 7.07 -15.76
CA GLU A 131 -2.17 7.23 -16.87
C GLU A 131 -2.91 7.18 -18.21
N LYS A 132 -2.56 8.05 -19.15
CA LYS A 132 -3.10 7.97 -20.50
C LYS A 132 -2.68 6.68 -21.21
N GLY A 133 -3.65 5.91 -21.70
CA GLY A 133 -3.45 4.68 -22.45
C GLY A 133 -3.67 4.85 -23.95
N HIS A 134 -3.78 3.73 -24.65
CA HIS A 134 -4.06 3.67 -26.10
C HIS A 134 -5.57 3.70 -26.38
N ASP A 135 -5.96 4.04 -27.62
CA ASP A 135 -7.32 3.88 -28.15
C ASP A 135 -8.45 4.36 -27.21
N ALA A 136 -8.28 5.57 -26.66
CA ALA A 136 -9.23 6.21 -25.73
C ALA A 136 -9.45 5.48 -24.39
N HIS A 137 -8.53 4.60 -24.00
CA HIS A 137 -8.47 4.02 -22.66
C HIS A 137 -7.43 4.72 -21.79
N LEU A 138 -7.57 4.58 -20.48
CA LEU A 138 -6.52 4.89 -19.51
C LEU A 138 -5.84 3.61 -19.03
N ARG A 139 -4.71 3.74 -18.34
CA ARG A 139 -4.09 2.71 -17.52
C ARG A 139 -4.20 3.09 -16.06
N ASN A 140 -4.61 2.14 -15.23
CA ASN A 140 -4.55 2.28 -13.79
C ASN A 140 -3.14 1.92 -13.34
N THR A 141 -2.31 2.94 -13.12
CA THR A 141 -0.86 2.78 -12.97
C THR A 141 -0.40 3.10 -11.56
N HIS A 142 0.24 2.13 -10.91
CA HIS A 142 0.95 2.29 -9.65
C HIS A 142 2.36 2.81 -9.92
N VAL A 143 2.65 4.01 -9.45
CA VAL A 143 3.93 4.69 -9.71
C VAL A 143 4.75 4.78 -8.43
N ILE A 144 6.03 4.41 -8.50
CA ILE A 144 7.00 4.59 -7.42
C ILE A 144 7.92 5.76 -7.77
N VAL A 145 7.96 6.76 -6.89
CA VAL A 145 8.81 7.95 -7.01
C VAL A 145 9.80 7.98 -5.86
N ASP A 146 11.09 8.20 -6.16
CA ASP A 146 12.15 8.34 -5.14
C ASP A 146 12.15 9.73 -4.47
N ASP A 147 12.96 9.86 -3.42
CA ASP A 147 13.19 11.09 -2.67
C ASP A 147 13.94 12.19 -3.45
N ALA A 148 14.44 11.89 -4.66
CA ALA A 148 14.96 12.88 -5.59
C ALA A 148 13.89 13.33 -6.62
N GLY A 149 12.69 12.76 -6.57
CA GLY A 149 11.60 13.04 -7.49
C GLY A 149 11.70 12.32 -8.84
N ASN A 150 12.43 11.21 -8.92
CA ASN A 150 12.51 10.39 -10.11
C ASN A 150 11.54 9.21 -10.02
N ILE A 151 10.87 8.89 -11.13
CA ILE A 151 10.08 7.67 -11.25
C ILE A 151 11.04 6.48 -11.31
N ARG A 152 10.94 5.57 -10.33
CA ARG A 152 11.78 4.37 -10.23
C ARG A 152 11.17 3.15 -10.90
N SER A 153 9.85 3.05 -10.88
CA SER A 153 9.11 1.94 -11.44
C SER A 153 7.64 2.32 -11.62
N THR A 154 7.00 1.64 -12.57
CA THR A 154 5.57 1.75 -12.85
C THR A 154 5.00 0.35 -13.02
N TYR A 155 3.75 0.19 -12.60
CA TYR A 155 2.99 -1.04 -12.77
C TYR A 155 1.60 -0.69 -13.25
N SER A 156 1.19 -1.14 -14.43
CA SER A 156 -0.19 -1.00 -14.90
C SER A 156 -0.99 -2.23 -14.46
N LYS A 157 -2.15 -2.01 -13.85
CA LYS A 157 -3.05 -3.06 -13.33
C LYS A 157 -3.29 -4.15 -14.36
N ILE A 158 -2.93 -5.39 -14.02
CA ILE A 158 -3.06 -6.53 -14.95
C ILE A 158 -4.50 -7.06 -14.90
N HIS A 159 -5.05 -7.27 -13.71
CA HIS A 159 -6.38 -7.82 -13.55
C HIS A 159 -7.40 -6.70 -13.37
N LEU A 160 -8.14 -6.40 -14.44
CA LEU A 160 -9.22 -5.41 -14.41
C LEU A 160 -10.45 -5.97 -13.70
N PHE A 161 -11.13 -5.11 -12.94
CA PHE A 161 -12.32 -5.46 -12.19
C PHE A 161 -13.53 -5.55 -13.13
N ASP A 162 -13.72 -6.73 -13.70
CA ASP A 162 -14.87 -7.09 -14.50
C ASP A 162 -15.70 -8.12 -13.75
N VAL A 163 -16.81 -7.68 -13.13
CA VAL A 163 -17.64 -8.53 -12.28
C VAL A 163 -19.11 -8.35 -12.61
N ASP A 164 -19.76 -9.49 -12.85
CA ASP A 164 -21.20 -9.62 -12.93
C ASP A 164 -21.70 -10.25 -11.62
N VAL A 165 -22.36 -9.47 -10.77
CA VAL A 165 -23.01 -9.99 -9.55
C VAL A 165 -24.42 -10.44 -9.92
N PRO A 166 -24.76 -11.75 -9.85
CA PRO A 166 -26.10 -12.23 -10.18
C PRO A 166 -27.18 -11.53 -9.33
N GLY A 167 -28.14 -10.87 -9.99
CA GLY A 167 -29.18 -10.08 -9.32
C GLY A 167 -28.71 -8.74 -8.74
N GLY A 168 -27.47 -8.34 -9.01
CA GLY A 168 -26.87 -7.07 -8.58
C GLY A 168 -26.39 -6.22 -9.76
N SER A 169 -25.41 -5.35 -9.49
CA SER A 169 -24.82 -4.48 -10.50
C SER A 169 -23.69 -5.19 -11.27
N THR A 170 -23.65 -4.98 -12.58
CA THR A 170 -22.48 -5.28 -13.42
C THR A 170 -21.49 -4.13 -13.34
N TYR A 171 -20.21 -4.44 -13.20
CA TYR A 171 -19.12 -3.49 -13.29
C TYR A 171 -18.08 -3.98 -14.28
N ARG A 172 -17.64 -3.09 -15.18
CA ARG A 172 -16.69 -3.38 -16.25
C ARG A 172 -15.60 -2.30 -16.27
N GLU A 173 -14.50 -2.53 -15.57
CA GLU A 173 -13.33 -1.62 -15.62
C GLU A 173 -12.71 -1.62 -17.02
N SER A 174 -12.81 -2.74 -17.74
CA SER A 174 -12.24 -2.90 -19.08
C SER A 174 -12.89 -2.06 -20.16
N SER A 175 -14.02 -1.38 -19.90
CA SER A 175 -14.66 -0.51 -20.89
C SER A 175 -13.98 0.85 -21.05
N PHE A 176 -13.13 1.23 -20.09
CA PHE A 176 -12.40 2.51 -20.10
C PHE A 176 -10.94 2.38 -19.67
N THR A 177 -10.52 1.22 -19.14
CA THR A 177 -9.14 0.95 -18.72
C THR A 177 -8.55 -0.20 -19.54
N GLU A 178 -7.31 -0.06 -20.01
CA GLU A 178 -6.57 -1.15 -20.64
C GLU A 178 -5.68 -1.89 -19.61
N PRO A 179 -5.55 -3.23 -19.70
CA PRO A 179 -4.76 -4.00 -18.76
C PRO A 179 -3.26 -3.87 -19.03
N GLY A 180 -2.46 -3.88 -17.96
CA GLY A 180 -1.02 -4.09 -18.03
C GLY A 180 -0.65 -5.52 -18.38
N LYS A 181 0.65 -5.74 -18.64
CA LYS A 181 1.20 -7.06 -19.02
C LYS A 181 2.38 -7.49 -18.15
N ASP A 182 3.07 -6.54 -17.53
CA ASP A 182 4.34 -6.77 -16.88
C ASP A 182 4.21 -6.71 -15.35
N ILE A 183 4.84 -7.67 -14.69
CA ILE A 183 5.03 -7.64 -13.24
C ILE A 183 6.20 -6.73 -12.92
N ALA A 184 6.04 -5.86 -11.93
CA ALA A 184 7.06 -4.89 -11.55
C ALA A 184 7.51 -5.08 -10.10
N ALA A 185 8.83 -5.02 -9.91
CA ALA A 185 9.44 -4.93 -8.60
C ALA A 185 10.61 -3.94 -8.61
N VAL A 186 10.84 -3.25 -7.49
CA VAL A 186 11.84 -2.19 -7.41
C VAL A 186 12.46 -2.09 -6.02
N ASP A 187 13.76 -1.81 -5.96
CA ASP A 187 14.44 -1.59 -4.69
C ASP A 187 14.04 -0.24 -4.09
N SER A 188 13.90 -0.21 -2.76
CA SER A 188 13.49 0.97 -2.00
C SER A 188 14.15 0.99 -0.61
N PRO A 189 14.04 2.11 0.13
CA PRO A 189 14.53 2.20 1.51
C PRO A 189 13.88 1.20 2.46
N ILE A 190 12.76 0.56 2.09
CA ILE A 190 12.03 -0.42 2.92
C ILE A 190 12.17 -1.85 2.40
N GLY A 191 13.16 -2.09 1.53
CA GLY A 191 13.39 -3.37 0.87
C GLY A 191 12.86 -3.41 -0.56
N ARG A 192 12.87 -4.60 -1.15
CA ARG A 192 12.41 -4.80 -2.53
C ARG A 192 10.88 -4.85 -2.59
N LEU A 193 10.29 -3.87 -3.28
CA LEU A 193 8.87 -3.68 -3.43
C LEU A 193 8.33 -4.52 -4.57
N GLY A 194 7.25 -5.25 -4.36
CA GLY A 194 6.39 -5.80 -5.41
C GLY A 194 5.15 -4.94 -5.60
N LEU A 195 4.81 -4.64 -6.85
CA LEU A 195 3.71 -3.72 -7.19
C LEU A 195 2.49 -4.49 -7.70
N THR A 196 1.33 -4.19 -7.13
CA THR A 196 0.02 -4.73 -7.53
C THR A 196 -1.06 -3.67 -7.27
N ILE A 197 -2.26 -3.84 -7.81
CA ILE A 197 -3.39 -2.93 -7.57
C ILE A 197 -4.66 -3.73 -7.33
N CYS A 198 -5.30 -3.51 -6.19
CA CYS A 198 -6.69 -3.89 -5.91
C CYS A 198 -7.09 -5.32 -6.30
N TYR A 199 -7.69 -5.47 -7.48
CA TYR A 199 -8.26 -6.73 -7.94
C TYR A 199 -7.21 -7.81 -8.19
N ASP A 200 -5.95 -7.44 -8.41
CA ASP A 200 -4.81 -8.35 -8.45
C ASP A 200 -4.75 -9.24 -7.20
N LEU A 201 -5.20 -8.73 -6.04
CA LEU A 201 -5.24 -9.45 -4.77
C LEU A 201 -5.93 -10.82 -4.84
N ARG A 202 -6.87 -11.00 -5.77
CA ARG A 202 -7.59 -12.27 -5.94
C ARG A 202 -6.79 -13.35 -6.65
N PHE A 203 -5.71 -13.00 -7.34
CA PHE A 203 -4.93 -13.88 -8.20
C PHE A 203 -3.61 -14.24 -7.50
N PRO A 204 -3.49 -15.41 -6.84
CA PRO A 204 -2.28 -15.77 -6.10
C PRO A 204 -1.01 -15.81 -6.98
N GLU A 205 -1.14 -16.10 -8.27
CA GLU A 205 -0.04 -16.33 -9.21
C GLU A 205 0.90 -15.11 -9.30
N ILE A 206 0.36 -13.89 -9.31
CA ILE A 206 1.18 -12.67 -9.37
C ILE A 206 2.03 -12.50 -8.10
N TYR A 207 1.48 -12.84 -6.93
CA TYR A 207 2.19 -12.75 -5.66
C TYR A 207 3.31 -13.78 -5.54
N GLN A 208 3.08 -15.00 -6.05
CA GLN A 208 4.12 -16.01 -6.13
C GLN A 208 5.25 -15.59 -7.07
N GLN A 209 4.93 -15.00 -8.23
CA GLN A 209 5.94 -14.47 -9.15
C GLN A 209 6.72 -13.31 -8.51
N LEU A 210 6.03 -12.35 -7.88
CA LEU A 210 6.69 -11.25 -7.17
C LEU A 210 7.68 -11.75 -6.12
N ARG A 211 7.31 -12.74 -5.32
CA ARG A 211 8.19 -13.28 -4.29
C ARG A 211 9.34 -14.10 -4.87
N PHE A 212 9.06 -15.08 -5.72
CA PHE A 212 10.03 -16.11 -6.09
C PHE A 212 10.84 -15.78 -7.34
N ASN A 213 10.32 -14.94 -8.23
CA ASN A 213 11.00 -14.55 -9.46
C ASN A 213 11.58 -13.13 -9.38
N HIS A 214 11.03 -12.28 -8.50
CA HIS A 214 11.43 -10.87 -8.37
C HIS A 214 11.93 -10.49 -6.97
N ASP A 215 12.07 -11.46 -6.06
CA ASP A 215 12.60 -11.29 -4.70
C ASP A 215 11.91 -10.19 -3.89
N ALA A 216 10.60 -9.98 -4.10
CA ALA A 216 9.84 -9.02 -3.33
C ALA A 216 9.87 -9.38 -1.83
N GLN A 217 10.14 -8.38 -1.00
CA GLN A 217 10.13 -8.46 0.46
C GLN A 217 8.89 -7.74 1.04
N VAL A 218 8.45 -6.70 0.35
CA VAL A 218 7.26 -5.93 0.67
C VAL A 218 6.38 -5.89 -0.57
N ILE A 219 5.12 -6.29 -0.46
CA ILE A 219 4.16 -6.23 -1.56
C ILE A 219 3.15 -5.13 -1.26
N LEU A 220 3.05 -4.17 -2.18
CA LEU A 220 2.13 -3.06 -2.10
C LEU A 220 0.85 -3.42 -2.84
N VAL A 221 -0.30 -3.24 -2.20
CA VAL A 221 -1.62 -3.56 -2.76
C VAL A 221 -2.57 -2.37 -2.61
N PRO A 222 -2.24 -1.16 -3.10
CA PRO A 222 -3.18 -0.03 -3.09
C PRO A 222 -4.51 -0.43 -3.73
N SER A 223 -5.62 -0.10 -3.07
CA SER A 223 -6.94 -0.57 -3.50
C SER A 223 -8.07 0.38 -3.15
N ALA A 224 -9.18 0.30 -3.90
CA ALA A 224 -10.46 0.92 -3.59
C ALA A 224 -11.61 -0.11 -3.56
N PHE A 225 -11.65 -1.00 -2.55
CA PHE A 225 -12.72 -2.02 -2.49
C PHE A 225 -14.07 -1.40 -2.17
N THR A 226 -15.11 -2.02 -2.73
CA THR A 226 -16.49 -1.77 -2.33
C THR A 226 -16.73 -2.27 -0.89
N PRO A 227 -17.62 -1.62 -0.11
CA PRO A 227 -17.88 -2.02 1.28
C PRO A 227 -18.24 -3.49 1.47
N VAL A 228 -19.06 -4.04 0.57
CA VAL A 228 -19.55 -5.43 0.63
C VAL A 228 -18.41 -6.43 0.42
N THR A 229 -17.58 -6.22 -0.62
CA THR A 229 -16.46 -7.12 -0.90
C THR A 229 -15.31 -6.93 0.08
N GLY A 230 -15.14 -5.71 0.59
CA GLY A 230 -14.21 -5.36 1.64
C GLY A 230 -14.47 -6.15 2.92
N GLN A 231 -15.70 -6.14 3.42
CA GLN A 231 -16.05 -6.86 4.65
C GLN A 231 -15.81 -8.37 4.57
N ALA A 232 -16.05 -8.99 3.39
CA ALA A 232 -15.97 -10.44 3.24
C ALA A 232 -14.55 -10.95 2.92
N HIS A 233 -13.81 -10.25 2.06
CA HIS A 233 -12.60 -10.83 1.43
C HIS A 233 -11.30 -10.13 1.80
N TRP A 234 -11.37 -8.89 2.27
CA TRP A 234 -10.21 -8.01 2.34
C TRP A 234 -9.08 -8.51 3.23
N GLU A 235 -9.37 -8.65 4.53
CA GLU A 235 -8.38 -9.06 5.52
C GLU A 235 -7.83 -10.45 5.21
N ILE A 236 -8.74 -11.36 4.82
CA ILE A 236 -8.41 -12.76 4.53
C ILE A 236 -7.41 -12.85 3.37
N LEU A 237 -7.66 -12.15 2.27
CA LEU A 237 -6.77 -12.19 1.11
C LEU A 237 -5.42 -11.53 1.41
N LEU A 238 -5.40 -10.36 2.05
CA LEU A 238 -4.13 -9.69 2.41
C LEU A 238 -3.26 -10.58 3.32
N ARG A 239 -3.88 -11.22 4.31
CA ARG A 239 -3.18 -12.16 5.21
C ARG A 239 -2.72 -13.41 4.48
N ALA A 240 -3.53 -13.96 3.58
CA ALA A 240 -3.13 -15.10 2.76
C ALA A 240 -1.87 -14.78 1.95
N ARG A 241 -1.84 -13.62 1.26
CA ARG A 241 -0.67 -13.16 0.50
C ARG A 241 0.56 -13.01 1.38
N ALA A 242 0.43 -12.38 2.55
CA ALA A 242 1.55 -12.22 3.47
C ALA A 242 2.12 -13.56 3.94
N ILE A 243 1.24 -14.51 4.29
CA ILE A 243 1.64 -15.82 4.83
C ILE A 243 2.31 -16.67 3.74
N GLU A 244 1.71 -16.78 2.56
CA GLU A 244 2.20 -17.68 1.51
C GLU A 244 3.49 -17.20 0.86
N THR A 245 3.69 -15.88 0.74
CA THR A 245 4.89 -15.29 0.16
C THR A 245 5.99 -15.01 1.19
N GLN A 246 5.65 -15.04 2.48
CA GLN A 246 6.52 -14.59 3.58
C GLN A 246 6.99 -13.14 3.41
N CYS A 247 6.19 -12.31 2.72
CA CYS A 247 6.43 -10.88 2.55
C CYS A 247 5.60 -10.06 3.55
N TYR A 248 6.05 -8.83 3.81
CA TYR A 248 5.15 -7.81 4.34
C TYR A 248 4.15 -7.42 3.25
N VAL A 249 2.86 -7.39 3.56
CA VAL A 249 1.83 -6.90 2.65
C VAL A 249 1.30 -5.58 3.18
N TRP A 250 1.41 -4.54 2.37
CA TRP A 250 1.03 -3.19 2.74
C TRP A 250 -0.08 -2.69 1.82
N ASN A 251 -1.12 -2.12 2.43
CA ASN A 251 -2.21 -1.51 1.70
C ASN A 251 -2.69 -0.20 2.37
N PRO A 252 -2.81 0.89 1.61
CA PRO A 252 -3.70 2.02 1.87
C PRO A 252 -5.14 1.79 1.35
N PHE A 253 -6.16 1.85 2.23
CA PHE A 253 -7.59 1.65 1.89
C PHE A 253 -8.38 2.98 1.97
N PRO A 254 -9.31 3.31 1.07
CA PRO A 254 -9.97 4.62 1.05
C PRO A 254 -11.27 4.65 1.88
N PHE A 255 -11.19 4.85 3.20
CA PHE A 255 -12.35 5.33 3.99
C PHE A 255 -11.92 6.15 5.22
N SER A 256 -12.19 7.46 5.26
CA SER A 256 -11.75 8.39 6.33
C SER A 256 -10.27 8.74 6.28
N ILE A 257 -9.88 9.91 6.79
CA ILE A 257 -8.48 10.35 6.82
C ILE A 257 -7.82 9.75 8.07
N ILE A 258 -6.95 8.75 7.89
CA ILE A 258 -6.10 8.22 8.96
C ILE A 258 -4.71 7.96 8.37
N LEU A 259 -3.70 8.68 8.88
CA LEU A 259 -2.30 8.39 8.62
C LEU A 259 -1.84 7.28 9.56
N PHE A 260 -1.61 6.07 9.03
CA PHE A 260 -0.99 5.01 9.79
C PHE A 260 0.51 5.05 9.59
N LEU A 261 1.25 5.39 10.65
CA LEU A 261 2.70 5.22 10.67
C LEU A 261 3.00 3.83 11.24
N LYS A 262 3.63 2.97 10.43
CA LYS A 262 4.21 1.72 10.92
C LYS A 262 5.72 1.72 10.70
N SER A 263 6.43 1.17 11.67
CA SER A 263 7.84 0.84 11.51
C SER A 263 7.96 -0.55 10.87
N VAL A 264 8.65 -0.65 9.74
CA VAL A 264 9.06 -1.91 9.11
C VAL A 264 10.48 -2.21 9.58
N SER A 265 10.69 -3.36 10.22
CA SER A 265 12.03 -3.82 10.60
C SER A 265 12.63 -4.62 9.46
N LEU A 266 13.78 -4.18 8.96
CA LEU A 266 14.57 -4.92 7.96
C LEU A 266 15.54 -5.84 8.73
N TYR A 267 15.47 -7.14 8.47
CA TYR A 267 16.37 -8.15 9.04
C TYR A 267 17.30 -8.69 7.96
#